data_AF-A0A0D1EAY9-F1
#
_entry.id   AF-A0A0D1EAY9-F1
#
_cell.length_a   1.000
_cell.length_b   1.000
_cell.length_c   1.000
_cell.angle_alpha   90.00
_cell.angle_beta   90.00
_cell.angle_gamma   90.00
#
_symmetry.space_group_name_H-M   'P 1'
#
loop_
_entity.id
_entity.type
_entity.pdbx_description
1 polymer ?
#
loop_
_entity_poly.entity_id
_entity_poly.type
_entity_poly.pdbx_seq_one_letter_code
_entity_poly.pdbx_strand_id
1 'polypeptide(L)' 'MSVASALPLLSPLVTRILQLSGIPPQLRTRDLQQVFSAYEDDRGGYKIKWVDDTTALIIFADPATANKAYLRTIMA' A
#
# COMPACT_ATOMS: atom_id res chain seq x y z
N MET A 1 -17.59 -31.52 13.13
CA MET A 1 -16.43 -31.62 12.23
C MET A 1 -16.06 -30.20 11.82
N SER A 2 -15.02 -29.65 12.46
CA SER A 2 -14.59 -28.25 12.28
C SER A 2 -13.89 -28.07 10.96
N VAL A 3 -14.44 -27.24 10.08
CA VAL A 3 -13.76 -26.76 8.88
C VAL A 3 -12.76 -25.68 9.26
N ALA A 4 -11.60 -26.11 9.77
CA ALA A 4 -10.41 -25.27 9.73
C ALA A 4 -10.02 -25.12 8.26
N SER A 5 -10.64 -24.16 7.57
CA SER A 5 -10.16 -23.69 6.28
C SER A 5 -8.71 -23.31 6.51
N ALA A 6 -7.81 -24.07 5.91
CA ALA A 6 -6.40 -23.76 5.86
C ALA A 6 -6.26 -22.35 5.28
N LEU A 7 -6.13 -21.36 6.17
CA LEU A 7 -5.60 -20.06 5.81
C LEU A 7 -4.27 -20.38 5.11
N PRO A 8 -4.08 -19.94 3.85
CA PRO A 8 -2.82 -20.19 3.18
C PRO A 8 -1.73 -19.66 4.10
N LEU A 9 -0.76 -20.51 4.43
CA LEU A 9 0.49 -20.15 5.08
C LEU A 9 1.00 -18.90 4.36
N LEU A 10 0.78 -17.73 4.97
CA LEU A 10 1.17 -16.43 4.45
C LEU A 10 2.69 -16.48 4.33
N SER A 11 3.21 -16.88 3.17
CA SER A 11 4.60 -16.67 2.81
C SER A 11 4.70 -15.19 2.46
N PRO A 12 5.20 -14.32 3.36
CA PRO A 12 5.29 -12.91 3.10
C PRO A 12 6.63 -12.68 2.40
N LEU A 13 6.76 -13.16 1.16
CA LEU A 13 7.94 -12.84 0.35
C LEU A 13 7.68 -11.69 -0.63
N VAL A 14 6.43 -11.17 -0.66
CA VAL A 14 6.02 -10.10 -1.56
C VAL A 14 4.92 -9.26 -0.87
N THR A 15 5.32 -8.29 -0.04
CA THR A 15 4.38 -7.37 0.60
C THR A 15 3.98 -6.31 -0.42
N ARG A 16 2.80 -6.45 -1.02
CA ARG A 16 2.24 -5.44 -1.95
C ARG A 16 1.61 -4.25 -1.23
N ILE A 17 1.64 -4.27 0.10
CA ILE A 17 0.98 -3.27 0.95
C ILE A 17 2.04 -2.40 1.59
N LEU A 18 1.89 -1.09 1.45
CA LEU A 18 2.72 -0.08 2.07
C LEU A 18 1.91 0.65 3.13
N GLN A 19 2.43 0.64 4.36
CA GLN A 19 1.87 1.45 5.44
C GLN A 19 2.61 2.79 5.49
N LEU A 20 1.85 3.87 5.39
CA LEU A 20 2.30 5.23 5.59
C LEU A 20 1.79 5.68 6.96
N SER A 21 2.72 5.96 7.86
CA SER A 21 2.45 6.47 9.20
C SER A 21 3.18 7.81 9.36
N GLY A 22 2.57 8.76 10.07
CA GLY A 22 3.12 10.12 10.21
C GLY A 22 2.63 11.11 9.15
N ILE A 23 1.51 10.79 8.50
CA ILE A 23 0.86 11.70 7.56
C ILE A 23 0.23 12.85 8.39
N PRO A 24 0.49 14.13 8.06
CA PRO A 24 -0.16 15.22 8.77
C PRO A 24 -1.67 15.18 8.51
N PRO A 25 -2.53 15.47 9.51
CA PRO A 25 -3.99 15.34 9.39
C PRO A 25 -4.63 16.30 8.38
N GLN A 26 -3.85 17.23 7.82
CA GLN A 26 -4.25 18.13 6.75
C GLN A 26 -4.10 17.48 5.36
N LEU A 27 -3.27 16.43 5.26
CA LEU A 27 -3.04 15.72 4.02
C LEU A 27 -4.25 14.85 3.71
N ARG A 28 -4.80 14.98 2.50
CA ARG A 28 -5.99 14.23 2.11
C ARG A 28 -5.64 13.12 1.14
N THR A 29 -6.61 12.26 0.85
CA THR A 29 -6.48 11.18 -0.15
C THR A 29 -6.00 11.70 -1.51
N ARG A 30 -6.34 12.96 -1.85
CA ARG A 30 -5.91 13.62 -3.08
C ARG A 30 -4.39 13.81 -3.15
N ASP A 31 -3.76 14.23 -2.05
CA ASP A 31 -2.31 14.42 -2.00
C ASP A 31 -1.59 13.09 -2.14
N LEU A 32 -2.06 12.05 -1.44
CA LEU A 32 -1.54 10.70 -1.61
C LEU A 32 -1.74 10.25 -3.07
N GLN A 33 -2.93 10.45 -3.64
CA GLN A 33 -3.15 10.15 -5.05
C GLN A 33 -2.15 10.86 -5.95
N GLN A 34 -1.86 12.14 -5.75
CA GLN A 34 -0.86 12.86 -6.54
C GLN A 34 0.56 12.29 -6.38
N VAL A 35 0.97 11.94 -5.16
CA VAL A 35 2.30 11.35 -4.91
C VAL A 35 2.43 10.00 -5.63
N PHE A 36 1.36 9.20 -5.61
CA PHE A 36 1.33 7.87 -6.16
C PHE A 36 0.73 7.78 -7.57
N SER A 37 0.31 8.89 -8.20
CA SER A 37 -0.31 8.91 -9.54
C SER A 37 0.57 8.24 -10.59
N ALA A 38 1.89 8.31 -10.45
CA ALA A 38 2.85 7.64 -11.32
C ALA A 38 2.72 6.10 -11.31
N TYR A 39 2.05 5.54 -10.32
CA TYR A 39 1.81 4.11 -10.15
C TYR A 39 0.35 3.71 -10.39
N GLU A 40 -0.55 4.65 -10.73
CA GLU A 40 -1.99 4.37 -10.92
C GLU A 40 -2.24 3.54 -12.18
N ASP A 41 -1.48 3.82 -13.23
CA ASP A 41 -1.52 3.11 -14.52
C ASP A 41 -0.49 1.95 -14.59
N ASP A 42 0.44 1.88 -13.62
CA ASP A 42 1.51 0.89 -13.62
C ASP A 42 1.02 -0.46 -13.08
N ARG A 43 1.04 -1.47 -13.97
CA ARG A 43 0.89 -2.90 -13.62
C ARG A 43 -0.31 -3.23 -12.71
N GLY A 44 -1.46 -2.61 -12.97
CA GLY A 44 -2.70 -2.87 -12.26
C GLY A 44 -3.01 -1.91 -11.11
N GLY A 45 -2.20 -0.87 -10.94
CA GLY A 45 -2.50 0.27 -10.10
C GLY A 45 -2.38 0.01 -8.60
N TYR A 46 -2.98 0.91 -7.82
CA TYR A 46 -2.99 0.83 -6.37
C TYR A 46 -4.32 1.29 -5.79
N LYS A 47 -4.57 0.91 -4.53
CA LYS A 47 -5.73 1.34 -3.74
C LYS A 47 -5.24 1.98 -2.45
N ILE A 48 -5.81 3.11 -2.08
CA ILE A 48 -5.55 3.75 -0.80
C ILE A 48 -6.67 3.36 0.18
N LYS A 49 -6.28 2.94 1.37
CA LYS A 49 -7.19 2.64 2.48
C LYS A 49 -6.69 3.36 3.72
N TRP A 50 -7.44 4.33 4.20
CA TRP A 50 -7.14 4.99 5.46
C TRP A 50 -7.48 4.08 6.64
N VAL A 51 -6.58 4.01 7.61
CA VAL A 51 -6.80 3.34 8.89
C VAL A 51 -7.26 4.39 9.91
N ASP A 52 -6.56 5.52 9.93
CA ASP A 52 -6.81 6.67 10.81
C ASP A 52 -6.40 7.97 10.09
N ASP A 53 -6.70 9.13 10.65
CA ASP A 53 -6.34 10.45 10.07
C ASP A 53 -4.83 10.67 9.88
N THR A 54 -3.98 9.85 10.51
CA THR A 54 -2.51 9.93 10.42
C THR A 54 -1.87 8.70 9.77
N THR A 55 -2.69 7.71 9.40
CA THR A 55 -2.22 6.40 8.94
C THR A 55 -3.00 5.91 7.73
N ALA A 56 -2.30 5.66 6.62
CA ALA A 56 -2.89 5.12 5.40
C ALA A 56 -2.15 3.86 4.93
N LEU A 57 -2.91 2.93 4.36
CA LEU A 57 -2.41 1.73 3.71
C LEU A 57 -2.57 1.89 2.20
N ILE A 58 -1.49 1.70 1.46
CA ILE A 58 -1.49 1.67 0.00
C ILE A 58 -1.29 0.24 -0.44
N ILE A 59 -2.29 -0.30 -1.12
CA ILE A 59 -2.36 -1.69 -1.58
C ILE A 59 -2.09 -1.68 -3.08
N PHE A 60 -0.91 -2.13 -3.49
CA PHE A 60 -0.52 -2.24 -4.89
C PHE A 60 -1.01 -3.56 -5.48
N ALA A 61 -1.35 -3.54 -6.77
CA ALA A 61 -1.65 -4.75 -7.51
C ALA A 61 -0.38 -5.59 -7.75
N ASP A 62 0.77 -4.94 -7.96
CA ASP A 62 2.03 -5.59 -8.27
C ASP A 62 3.10 -5.35 -7.17
N PRO A 63 3.87 -6.38 -6.78
CA PRO A 63 4.91 -6.25 -5.77
C PRO A 63 6.14 -5.46 -6.20
N ALA A 64 6.51 -5.48 -7.49
CA ALA A 64 7.65 -4.73 -7.98
C ALA A 64 7.35 -3.23 -7.90
N THR A 65 6.11 -2.84 -8.22
CA THR A 65 5.61 -1.47 -8.07
C THR A 65 5.61 -1.04 -6.60
N ALA A 66 5.17 -1.91 -5.67
CA ALA A 66 5.25 -1.65 -4.23
C ALA A 66 6.69 -1.42 -3.75
N ASN A 67 7.64 -2.27 -4.17
CA ASN A 67 9.04 -2.11 -3.80
C ASN A 67 9.64 -0.80 -4.35
N LYS A 68 9.33 -0.48 -5.62
CA LYS A 68 9.76 0.79 -6.24
C LYS A 68 9.19 2.01 -5.51
N ALA A 69 7.91 1.97 -5.12
CA ALA A 69 7.27 3.02 -4.35
C ALA A 69 7.88 3.15 -2.94
N TYR A 70 8.19 2.03 -2.28
CA TYR A 70 8.86 2.02 -0.98
C TYR A 70 10.23 2.70 -1.04
N LEU A 71 11.07 2.28 -1.98
CA LEU A 71 12.40 2.85 -2.20
C LEU A 71 12.31 4.35 -2.48
N ARG A 72 11.32 4.79 -3.27
CA ARG A 72 11.10 6.21 -3.54
C ARG A 72 10.73 6.99 -2.28
N THR A 73 9.91 6.43 -1.40
CA THR A 73 9.47 7.09 -0.17
C THR A 73 10.59 7.19 0.88
N ILE A 74 11.47 6.20 0.98
CA ILE A 74 12.57 6.22 1.97
C ILE A 74 13.82 6.97 1.49
N MET A 75 14.01 7.12 0.17
CA MET A 75 15.17 7.81 -0.42
C MET A 75 14.88 9.26 -0.84
N ALA A 76 13.68 9.78 -0.58
CA ALA A 76 13.26 11.15 -0.90
C ALA A 76 13.39 12.10 0.29
#